data_AF-A0A0P9IYW7-F1
#
_entry.id   AF-A0A0P9IYW7-F1
#
_cell.length_a   1.000
_cell.length_b   1.000
_cell.length_c   1.000
_cell.angle_alpha   90.00
_cell.angle_beta   90.00
_cell.angle_gamma   90.00
#
_symmetry.space_group_name_H-M   'P 1'
#
loop_
_entity.id
_entity.type
_entity.pdbx_description
1 polymer ?
#
loop_
_entity_poly.entity_id
_entity_poly.type
_entity_poly.pdbx_seq_one_letter_code
_entity_poly.pdbx_strand_id
1 'polypeptide(L)'
;MSGISSSFSSYTSSTSATSSTSNKKFQEELLAKLDTDGDGSIAKNELSSALSSNSKDGVTVSLSKAFSDLDSNDDDSLDADELAAMTPPPPPPMQSVDEQ
;
A
#
# COMPACT_ATOMS: atom_id res chain seq x y z
N MET A 1 15.25 -51.22 -0.32
CA MET A 1 15.59 -50.56 0.97
C MET A 1 15.42 -49.08 0.77
N SER A 2 14.44 -48.52 1.47
CA SER A 2 14.07 -47.11 1.54
C SER A 2 15.15 -46.26 2.22
N GLY A 3 15.11 -44.94 2.00
CA GLY A 3 15.70 -43.94 2.89
C GLY A 3 16.46 -42.84 2.12
N ILE A 4 15.95 -41.61 1.99
CA ILE A 4 16.16 -40.47 2.92
C ILE A 4 17.64 -40.03 2.89
N SER A 5 18.08 -38.79 2.66
CA SER A 5 17.44 -37.48 2.57
C SER A 5 18.39 -36.51 1.86
N SER A 6 17.77 -35.57 1.16
CA SER A 6 18.28 -34.31 0.68
C SER A 6 19.03 -33.47 1.72
N SER A 7 19.73 -32.47 1.20
CA SER A 7 19.84 -31.09 1.72
C SER A 7 21.07 -30.74 2.55
N PHE A 8 21.92 -29.89 1.96
CA PHE A 8 22.29 -28.66 2.65
C PHE A 8 21.98 -27.50 1.70
N SER A 9 20.84 -26.87 1.98
CA SER A 9 20.28 -25.73 1.30
C SER A 9 21.25 -24.54 1.33
N SER A 10 21.36 -23.84 0.22
CA SER A 10 22.02 -22.54 0.14
C SER A 10 21.19 -21.50 0.88
N TYR A 11 21.61 -21.13 2.09
CA TYR A 11 21.14 -19.93 2.77
C TYR A 11 21.99 -18.76 2.31
N THR A 12 21.55 -18.06 1.26
CA THR A 12 21.74 -16.61 1.21
C THR A 12 20.36 -16.01 1.00
N SER A 13 19.85 -15.57 2.13
CA SER A 13 18.62 -14.85 2.34
C SER A 13 18.54 -13.56 1.51
N SER A 14 17.30 -13.07 1.40
CA SER A 14 16.94 -11.66 1.22
C SER A 14 16.99 -11.17 -0.24
N THR A 15 15.99 -10.53 -0.83
CA THR A 15 14.94 -9.65 -0.29
C THR A 15 13.73 -9.66 -1.21
N SER A 16 12.54 -9.78 -0.62
CA SER A 16 11.26 -9.44 -1.24
C SER A 16 11.26 -7.97 -1.69
N ALA A 17 11.52 -7.69 -2.97
CA ALA A 17 11.54 -6.34 -3.54
C ALA A 17 10.40 -6.07 -4.54
N THR A 18 9.47 -7.02 -4.71
CA THR A 18 8.46 -6.92 -5.79
C THR A 18 7.14 -6.28 -5.35
N SER A 19 6.91 -6.03 -4.05
CA SER A 19 5.65 -5.44 -3.56
C SER A 19 5.63 -3.90 -3.63
N SER A 20 6.79 -3.24 -3.62
CA SER A 20 6.87 -1.77 -3.52
C SER A 20 6.65 -1.05 -4.86
N THR A 21 6.85 -1.71 -6.01
CA THR A 21 6.76 -1.05 -7.32
C THR A 21 5.31 -0.77 -7.75
N SER A 22 4.39 -1.68 -7.45
CA SER A 22 2.97 -1.54 -7.81
C SER A 22 2.28 -0.41 -7.03
N ASN A 23 2.63 -0.24 -5.75
CA ASN A 23 2.06 0.80 -4.91
C ASN A 23 2.56 2.18 -5.30
N LYS A 24 3.84 2.31 -5.63
CA LYS A 24 4.40 3.57 -6.10
C LYS A 24 3.73 4.07 -7.38
N LYS A 25 3.40 3.17 -8.31
CA LYS A 25 2.69 3.55 -9.55
C LYS A 25 1.27 4.02 -9.28
N PHE A 26 0.54 3.31 -8.42
CA PHE A 26 -0.80 3.70 -8.01
C PHE A 26 -0.82 5.04 -7.28
N GLN A 27 0.15 5.27 -6.37
CA GLN A 27 0.34 6.54 -5.68
C GLN A 27 0.64 7.66 -6.66
N GLU A 28 1.64 7.51 -7.54
CA GLU A 28 1.99 8.51 -8.55
C GLU A 28 0.76 8.90 -9.40
N GLU A 29 -0.08 7.93 -9.79
CA GLU A 29 -1.33 8.21 -10.52
C GLU A 29 -2.39 8.93 -9.68
N LEU A 30 -2.48 8.63 -8.38
CA LEU A 30 -3.37 9.33 -7.46
C LEU A 30 -2.91 10.76 -7.22
N LEU A 31 -1.65 10.95 -6.82
CA LEU A 31 -1.05 12.26 -6.61
C LEU A 31 -1.21 13.10 -7.88
N ALA A 32 -0.80 12.59 -9.05
CA ALA A 32 -0.94 13.33 -10.30
C ALA A 32 -2.39 13.76 -10.66
N LYS A 33 -3.41 13.13 -10.06
CA LYS A 33 -4.83 13.47 -10.26
C LYS A 33 -5.42 14.31 -9.13
N LEU A 34 -4.86 14.24 -7.92
CA LEU A 34 -5.42 14.77 -6.68
C LEU A 34 -4.56 15.91 -6.12
N ASP A 35 -3.26 15.66 -6.01
CA ASP A 35 -2.22 16.60 -5.58
C ASP A 35 -2.09 17.71 -6.64
N THR A 36 -2.73 18.83 -6.35
CA THR A 36 -2.86 19.98 -7.26
C THR A 36 -1.74 20.98 -7.02
N ASP A 37 -1.22 21.06 -5.79
CA ASP A 37 -0.13 21.95 -5.43
C ASP A 37 1.27 21.34 -5.61
N GLY A 38 1.34 20.02 -5.79
CA GLY A 38 2.54 19.25 -6.08
C GLY A 38 3.42 19.04 -4.85
N ASP A 39 2.84 19.04 -3.65
CA ASP A 39 3.59 18.91 -2.39
C ASP A 39 3.96 17.44 -2.07
N GLY A 40 3.41 16.48 -2.81
CA GLY A 40 3.65 15.05 -2.63
C GLY A 40 2.68 14.36 -1.68
N SER A 41 1.64 15.05 -1.24
CA SER A 41 0.59 14.57 -0.35
C SER A 41 -0.78 14.95 -0.94
N ILE A 42 -1.86 14.37 -0.40
CA ILE A 42 -3.22 14.71 -0.81
C ILE A 42 -3.95 15.27 0.38
N ALA A 43 -4.14 16.59 0.39
CA ALA A 43 -4.87 17.24 1.46
C ALA A 43 -6.39 17.02 1.31
N LYS A 44 -7.11 17.06 2.42
CA LYS A 44 -8.56 16.83 2.45
C LYS A 44 -9.36 17.78 1.55
N ASN A 45 -8.91 19.03 1.39
CA ASN A 45 -9.51 20.00 0.48
C ASN A 45 -9.32 19.60 -0.99
N GLU A 46 -8.15 19.06 -1.33
CA GLU A 46 -7.83 18.59 -2.68
C GLU A 46 -8.61 17.33 -3.00
N LEU A 47 -8.66 16.37 -2.06
CA LEU A 47 -9.50 15.19 -2.16
C LEU A 47 -10.97 15.55 -2.34
N SER A 48 -11.49 16.50 -1.55
CA SER A 48 -12.87 16.97 -1.69
C SER A 48 -13.12 17.67 -3.03
N SER A 49 -12.16 18.43 -3.53
CA SER A 49 -12.25 19.11 -4.83
C SER A 49 -12.22 18.12 -5.98
N ALA A 50 -11.37 17.10 -5.89
CA ALA A 50 -11.28 16.01 -6.85
C ALA A 50 -12.49 15.07 -6.78
N LEU A 51 -13.04 14.79 -5.59
CA LEU A 51 -14.27 14.01 -5.44
C LEU A 51 -15.45 14.74 -6.07
N SER A 52 -15.51 16.07 -5.96
CA SER A 52 -16.52 16.87 -6.65
C SER A 52 -16.31 16.92 -8.16
N SER A 53 -15.06 16.94 -8.62
CA SER A 53 -14.72 16.96 -10.04
C SER A 53 -14.82 15.59 -10.71
N ASN A 54 -14.64 14.52 -9.94
CA ASN A 54 -14.38 13.18 -10.43
C ASN A 54 -15.15 12.13 -9.62
N SER A 55 -16.41 12.44 -9.28
CA SER A 55 -17.30 11.61 -8.45
C SER A 55 -17.60 10.20 -9.00
N LYS A 56 -17.03 9.84 -10.16
CA LYS A 56 -17.13 8.50 -10.76
C LYS A 56 -15.95 7.59 -10.39
N ASP A 57 -14.86 8.13 -9.87
CA ASP A 57 -13.72 7.33 -9.44
C ASP A 57 -14.01 6.74 -8.05
N GLY A 58 -14.36 5.45 -8.02
CA GLY A 58 -14.63 4.73 -6.77
C GLY A 58 -13.43 4.76 -5.79
N VAL A 59 -12.22 4.97 -6.31
CA VAL A 59 -11.01 5.12 -5.52
C VAL A 59 -11.04 6.37 -4.64
N THR A 60 -11.51 7.52 -5.13
CA THR A 60 -11.58 8.76 -4.32
C THR A 60 -12.65 8.68 -3.24
N VAL A 61 -13.76 7.98 -3.52
CA VAL A 61 -14.81 7.68 -2.54
C VAL A 61 -14.28 6.77 -1.43
N SER A 62 -13.52 5.72 -1.81
CA SER A 62 -12.87 4.82 -0.85
C SER A 62 -11.80 5.53 -0.03
N LEU A 63 -10.96 6.36 -0.65
CA LEU A 63 -9.97 7.19 0.04
C LEU A 63 -10.65 8.12 1.04
N SER A 64 -11.71 8.82 0.66
CA SER A 64 -12.43 9.73 1.55
C SER A 64 -13.08 9.02 2.74
N LYS A 65 -13.51 7.77 2.58
CA LYS A 65 -14.03 6.95 3.69
C LYS A 65 -12.91 6.44 4.61
N ALA A 66 -11.79 6.02 4.02
CA ALA A 66 -10.63 5.51 4.73
C ALA A 66 -9.66 6.62 5.15
N PHE A 67 -9.98 7.89 4.88
CA PHE A 67 -9.05 9.01 5.07
C PHE A 67 -8.59 9.07 6.52
N SER A 68 -9.53 9.12 7.46
CA SER A 68 -9.24 9.10 8.89
C SER A 68 -8.64 7.78 9.40
N ASP A 69 -8.77 6.68 8.64
CA ASP A 69 -8.12 5.41 8.98
C ASP A 69 -6.66 5.37 8.51
N LEU A 70 -6.29 6.23 7.55
CA LEU A 70 -4.97 6.28 6.93
C LEU A 70 -4.12 7.44 7.44
N ASP A 71 -4.75 8.60 7.64
CA ASP A 71 -4.22 9.82 8.26
C ASP A 71 -3.92 9.51 9.73
N SER A 72 -2.76 8.91 9.96
CA SER A 72 -2.34 8.36 11.25
C SER A 72 -1.84 9.45 12.18
N ASN A 73 -1.43 10.58 11.60
CA ASN A 73 -0.95 11.77 12.29
C ASN A 73 -2.03 12.85 12.46
N ASP A 74 -3.25 12.64 11.92
CA ASP A 74 -4.39 13.56 11.97
C ASP A 74 -4.00 14.97 11.46
N ASP A 75 -3.22 15.03 10.37
CA ASP A 75 -2.76 16.29 9.78
C ASP A 75 -3.66 16.81 8.64
N ASP A 76 -4.79 16.13 8.40
CA ASP A 76 -5.74 16.42 7.32
C ASP A 76 -5.12 16.27 5.91
N SER A 77 -4.03 15.50 5.78
CA SER A 77 -3.41 15.10 4.51
C SER A 77 -3.08 13.61 4.48
N LEU A 78 -2.88 13.06 3.28
CA LEU A 78 -2.38 11.70 3.08
C LEU A 78 -1.11 11.75 2.26
N ASP A 79 0.01 11.48 2.90
CA ASP A 79 1.30 11.44 2.23
C ASP A 79 1.59 10.07 1.58
N ALA A 80 2.69 10.00 0.84
CA ALA A 80 3.07 8.82 0.08
C ALA A 80 3.26 7.57 0.98
N ASP A 81 3.64 7.73 2.23
CA ASP A 81 3.84 6.61 3.16
C ASP A 81 2.49 6.12 3.70
N GLU A 82 1.57 7.02 4.02
CA GLU A 82 0.22 6.65 4.48
C GLU A 82 -0.62 5.99 3.37
N LEU A 83 -0.51 6.49 2.13
CA LEU A 83 -1.12 5.84 0.97
C LEU A 83 -0.49 4.48 0.67
N ALA A 84 0.77 4.26 1.05
CA ALA A 84 1.43 2.96 0.91
C ALA A 84 0.88 1.95 1.94
N ALA A 85 0.51 2.45 3.12
CA ALA A 85 -0.10 1.65 4.17
C ALA A 85 -1.51 1.15 3.81
N MET A 86 -2.16 1.77 2.82
CA MET A 86 -3.42 1.32 2.23
C MET A 86 -3.30 0.03 1.40
N THR A 87 -2.09 -0.54 1.28
CA THR A 87 -1.90 -1.88 0.75
C THR A 87 -2.67 -2.92 1.56
N PRO A 88 -3.28 -3.93 0.90
CA PRO A 88 -3.95 -5.00 1.63
C PRO A 88 -2.98 -5.56 2.68
N PRO A 89 -3.48 -5.94 3.88
CA PRO A 89 -2.64 -6.36 4.99
C PRO A 89 -1.62 -7.37 4.48
N PRO A 90 -0.37 -7.33 4.99
CA PRO A 90 0.64 -8.29 4.58
C PRO A 90 0.01 -9.68 4.60
N PRO A 91 0.17 -10.51 3.55
CA PRO A 91 -0.30 -11.87 3.61
C PRO A 91 0.19 -12.42 4.95
N PRO A 92 -0.70 -13.03 5.77
CA PRO A 92 -0.27 -13.60 7.03
C PRO A 92 1.00 -14.37 6.74
N PRO A 93 2.05 -14.28 7.59
CA PRO A 93 3.21 -15.12 7.40
C PRO A 93 2.64 -16.50 7.18
N MET A 94 2.88 -17.08 6.00
CA MET A 94 2.82 -18.52 5.88
C MET A 94 3.90 -18.95 6.86
N GLN A 95 3.51 -19.10 8.13
CA GLN A 95 4.14 -20.04 9.01
C GLN A 95 3.89 -21.36 8.31
N SER A 96 4.81 -21.66 7.40
CA SER A 96 5.14 -23.00 6.99
C SER A 96 5.11 -23.82 8.27
N VAL A 97 4.05 -24.63 8.39
CA VAL A 97 4.11 -25.98 8.92
C VAL A 97 5.16 -26.20 10.01
N ASP A 98 4.75 -26.15 11.28
CA ASP A 98 5.41 -26.97 12.29
C ASP A 98 4.42 -28.06 12.70
N GLU A 99 4.65 -29.24 12.11
CA GLU A 99 4.17 -30.52 12.61
C GLU A 99 4.84 -30.81 13.96
N GLN A 100 4.03 -30.90 15.02
CA GLN A 100 4.21 -31.87 16.12
C GLN A 100 2.84 -32.43 16.50
#